data_AF-A8BVX4-F1
#
_entry.id   AF-A8BVX4-F1
#
_cell.length_a   1.000
_cell.length_b   1.000
_cell.length_c   1.000
_cell.angle_alpha   90.00
_cell.angle_beta   90.00
_cell.angle_gamma   90.00
#
_symmetry.space_group_name_H-M   'P 1'
#
loop_
_entity.id
_entity.type
_entity.pdbx_description
1 polymer ?
#
loop_
_entity_poly.entity_id
_entity_poly.type
_entity_poly.pdbx_seq_one_letter_code
_entity_poly.pdbx_strand_id
1 'polypeptide(L)'
;MLVGFLLVCATVLANCATGQCRAGHVPIDVCPDSSAVYGAGSECTVPNCKRCAQGKPAECEECNSNFNLDSNTKQCNPVSAECTVPNCKACDNPKTDNEVCTECNDGNYLTPTSQCVSDCTAISGYYGDTNERKCKKCNDACAECKGAASNQCSACPAGKKLTYTDDSNPNNGGACGDACKVSADGTGCETCGAQIGGTAYCSKCKTSTQAPLNGNCAANTRTRFCTTVSNGACTQCAANYFLKDGGCYQTDRQPGKQVCSSAQGGTCQTCANGLQAQGGACGECHSTCATCSTADAADKCKTCATGYYKENGDDTTDGLCKKCSEKISGCKQCVSSSGSSVICLESEAGTGGSVNKSGLSTGAIAGISVAVIVVVGGLVGFLCWWFLYRGKA
;
A
#
# COMPACT_ATOMS: atom_id res chain seq x y z
N MET A 1 30.17 -8.38 -104.15
CA MET A 1 28.87 -9.07 -103.99
C MET A 1 28.46 -8.83 -102.55
N LEU A 2 27.32 -8.29 -102.15
CA LEU A 2 26.10 -7.80 -102.79
C LEU A 2 25.41 -6.95 -101.69
N VAL A 3 24.88 -5.77 -102.04
CA VAL A 3 23.59 -5.19 -101.59
C VAL A 3 23.28 -5.22 -100.07
N GLY A 4 23.18 -4.11 -99.32
CA GLY A 4 22.39 -2.90 -99.58
C GLY A 4 20.96 -3.02 -99.02
N PHE A 5 20.51 -2.05 -98.23
CA PHE A 5 19.11 -1.61 -98.06
C PHE A 5 18.14 -2.37 -97.12
N LEU A 6 17.71 -1.72 -96.01
CA LEU A 6 16.34 -1.18 -95.76
C LEU A 6 15.89 -1.21 -94.27
N LEU A 7 15.50 0.00 -93.81
CA LEU A 7 14.45 0.38 -92.84
C LEU A 7 14.55 -0.10 -91.37
N VAL A 8 14.59 0.81 -90.38
CA VAL A 8 13.59 1.83 -89.96
C VAL A 8 12.34 1.21 -89.33
N CYS A 9 12.15 1.58 -88.05
CA CYS A 9 10.91 1.72 -87.29
C CYS A 9 9.79 0.69 -87.49
N ALA A 10 9.48 -0.03 -86.42
CA ALA A 10 8.11 -0.21 -85.93
C ALA A 10 8.21 -0.97 -84.60
N THR A 11 8.18 -0.28 -83.45
CA THR A 11 6.96 -0.02 -82.66
C THR A 11 6.44 -1.24 -81.88
N VAL A 12 5.97 -1.16 -80.64
CA VAL A 12 6.01 -0.17 -79.55
C VAL A 12 5.14 -0.78 -78.43
N LEU A 13 5.56 -0.60 -77.17
CA LEU A 13 4.73 -0.46 -75.95
C LEU A 13 3.84 -1.65 -75.52
N ALA A 14 3.42 -1.85 -74.26
CA ALA A 14 3.23 -1.00 -73.08
C ALA A 14 2.96 -1.97 -71.88
N ASN A 15 3.11 -1.72 -70.57
CA ASN A 15 2.99 -0.53 -69.73
C ASN A 15 3.74 -0.79 -68.40
N CYS A 16 4.63 0.10 -67.97
CA CYS A 16 5.04 0.21 -66.57
C CYS A 16 4.23 1.33 -65.93
N ALA A 17 3.35 0.96 -65.00
CA ALA A 17 2.49 1.88 -64.26
C ALA A 17 3.11 2.22 -62.90
N THR A 18 3.14 3.53 -62.62
CA THR A 18 3.04 4.19 -61.30
C THR A 18 4.09 3.86 -60.23
N GLY A 19 4.99 4.83 -59.99
CA GLY A 19 5.97 4.78 -58.91
C GLY A 19 5.45 5.26 -57.55
N GLN A 20 6.28 5.04 -56.53
CA GLN A 20 6.41 5.88 -55.33
C GLN A 20 7.83 5.72 -54.76
N CYS A 21 8.69 6.71 -55.01
CA CYS A 21 9.99 6.83 -54.35
C CYS A 21 9.81 7.42 -52.95
N ARG A 22 10.58 6.94 -51.96
CA ARG A 22 10.79 7.64 -50.67
C ARG A 22 12.19 8.26 -50.63
N ALA A 23 12.28 9.47 -50.10
CA ALA A 23 13.47 10.33 -50.11
C ALA A 23 14.59 9.79 -49.22
N GLY A 24 15.84 9.81 -49.72
CA GLY A 24 17.05 9.60 -48.90
C GLY A 24 18.29 9.00 -49.57
N HIS A 25 18.23 8.51 -50.81
CA HIS A 25 19.38 7.84 -51.46
C HIS A 25 20.05 8.72 -52.53
N VAL A 26 21.38 8.89 -52.45
CA VAL A 26 22.21 9.50 -53.50
C VAL A 26 22.65 8.40 -54.47
N PRO A 27 22.50 8.56 -55.80
CA PRO A 27 22.99 7.58 -56.77
C PRO A 27 24.49 7.79 -56.99
N ILE A 28 25.28 6.72 -56.93
CA ILE A 28 26.64 6.69 -57.48
C ILE A 28 26.65 5.68 -58.61
N ASP A 29 26.91 6.21 -59.80
CA ASP A 29 27.25 5.62 -61.10
C ASP A 29 26.37 4.52 -61.73
N VAL A 30 26.03 4.81 -63.00
CA VAL A 30 25.23 4.02 -63.92
C VAL A 30 26.13 3.02 -64.66
N CYS A 31 25.77 1.73 -64.63
CA CYS A 31 26.22 0.74 -65.61
C CYS A 31 25.00 0.00 -66.21
N PRO A 32 25.09 -0.50 -67.45
CA PRO A 32 23.95 -0.60 -68.38
C PRO A 32 23.09 -1.87 -68.26
N ASP A 33 23.22 -2.64 -67.19
CA ASP A 33 22.38 -3.83 -66.96
C ASP A 33 21.99 -3.87 -65.48
N SER A 34 20.77 -3.42 -65.20
CA SER A 34 20.21 -3.16 -63.87
C SER A 34 19.95 -4.44 -63.06
N SER A 35 21.01 -5.11 -62.62
CA SER A 35 20.93 -6.14 -61.57
C SER A 35 21.58 -5.60 -60.30
N ALA A 36 20.83 -4.82 -59.52
CA ALA A 36 21.23 -4.49 -58.15
C ALA A 36 21.05 -5.74 -57.28
N VAL A 37 22.16 -6.41 -56.95
CA VAL A 37 22.17 -7.39 -55.86
C VAL A 37 22.11 -6.60 -54.57
N TYR A 38 20.93 -6.55 -53.94
CA TYR A 38 20.78 -6.04 -52.59
C TYR A 38 21.47 -6.99 -51.63
N GLY A 39 22.69 -6.64 -51.21
CA GLY A 39 23.32 -7.29 -50.07
C GLY A 39 22.42 -7.12 -48.84
N ALA A 40 22.09 -8.23 -48.18
CA ALA A 40 21.40 -8.21 -46.89
C ALA A 40 22.14 -7.26 -45.96
N GLY A 41 21.47 -6.18 -45.54
CA GLY A 41 22.04 -5.25 -44.56
C GLY A 41 22.40 -6.02 -43.30
N SER A 42 23.61 -5.79 -42.78
CA SER A 42 24.06 -6.36 -41.51
C SER A 42 23.03 -6.06 -40.42
N GLU A 43 22.56 -7.10 -39.71
CA GLU A 43 21.69 -6.95 -38.56
C GLU A 43 22.35 -6.01 -37.53
N CYS A 44 21.54 -5.15 -36.92
CA CYS A 44 21.99 -4.17 -35.93
C CYS A 44 22.57 -4.91 -34.72
N THR A 45 23.84 -4.65 -34.37
CA THR A 45 24.55 -5.38 -33.30
C THR A 45 24.42 -4.71 -31.93
N VAL A 46 23.82 -3.52 -31.87
CA VAL A 46 23.59 -2.78 -30.63
C VAL A 46 22.36 -3.35 -29.88
N PRO A 47 22.52 -3.88 -28.66
CA PRO A 47 21.40 -4.37 -27.86
C PRO A 47 20.36 -3.28 -27.60
N ASN A 48 19.08 -3.64 -27.66
CA ASN A 48 17.95 -2.73 -27.42
C ASN A 48 17.88 -1.52 -28.38
N CYS A 49 18.53 -1.61 -29.54
CA CYS A 49 18.46 -0.62 -30.60
C CYS A 49 17.30 -0.93 -31.55
N LYS A 50 16.41 0.04 -31.75
CA LYS A 50 15.29 -0.03 -32.69
C LYS A 50 15.75 0.26 -34.12
N ARG A 51 16.75 1.15 -34.29
CA ARG A 51 17.33 1.51 -35.59
C ARG A 51 18.80 1.89 -35.50
N CYS A 52 19.65 1.18 -36.24
CA CYS A 52 21.07 1.51 -36.40
C CYS A 52 21.31 2.57 -37.48
N ALA A 53 22.45 3.27 -37.39
CA ALA A 53 22.91 4.22 -38.38
C ALA A 53 23.24 3.53 -39.72
N GLN A 54 23.00 4.23 -40.83
CA GLN A 54 23.16 3.67 -42.17
C GLN A 54 24.62 3.22 -42.42
N GLY A 55 24.80 1.94 -42.75
CA GLY A 55 26.12 1.35 -42.99
C GLY A 55 26.97 1.12 -41.73
N LYS A 56 26.41 1.31 -40.53
CA LYS A 56 27.12 1.18 -39.26
C LYS A 56 26.33 0.34 -38.23
N PRO A 57 26.48 -0.99 -38.23
CA PRO A 57 25.69 -1.88 -37.37
C PRO A 57 25.99 -1.74 -35.86
N ALA A 58 27.10 -1.09 -35.49
CA ALA A 58 27.50 -0.86 -34.10
C ALA A 58 27.10 0.53 -33.53
N GLU A 59 26.42 1.37 -34.31
CA GLU A 59 25.97 2.70 -33.90
C GLU A 59 24.43 2.78 -33.96
N CYS A 60 23.78 3.07 -32.83
CA CYS A 60 22.33 3.23 -32.76
C CYS A 60 21.89 4.69 -33.00
N GLU A 61 20.74 4.88 -33.64
CA GLU A 61 20.09 6.18 -33.82
C GLU A 61 18.74 6.28 -33.11
N GLU A 62 18.06 5.15 -32.91
CA GLU A 62 16.78 5.08 -32.22
C GLU A 62 16.77 3.85 -31.32
N CYS A 63 16.59 4.03 -30.01
CA CYS A 63 16.52 2.93 -29.06
C CYS A 63 15.09 2.41 -28.89
N ASN A 64 14.96 1.18 -28.40
CA ASN A 64 13.68 0.66 -27.93
C ASN A 64 13.16 1.48 -26.74
N SER A 65 11.84 1.43 -26.50
CA SER A 65 11.23 2.05 -25.33
C SER A 65 11.96 1.65 -24.05
N ASN A 66 12.16 2.60 -23.13
CA ASN A 66 12.92 2.48 -21.87
C ASN A 66 14.45 2.53 -21.97
N PHE A 67 15.00 2.87 -23.14
CA PHE A 67 16.43 3.12 -23.31
C PHE A 67 16.69 4.52 -23.91
N ASN A 68 17.68 5.22 -23.36
CA ASN A 68 18.21 6.47 -23.89
C ASN A 68 19.45 6.21 -24.76
N LEU A 69 19.52 6.90 -25.90
CA LEU A 69 20.71 6.88 -26.75
C LEU A 69 21.84 7.68 -26.10
N ASP A 70 22.98 7.05 -25.89
CA ASP A 70 24.21 7.72 -25.48
C ASP A 70 24.81 8.45 -26.68
N SER A 71 24.82 9.78 -26.63
CA SER A 71 25.32 10.61 -27.72
C SER A 71 26.81 10.41 -28.05
N ASN A 72 27.61 9.90 -27.11
CA ASN A 72 29.05 9.69 -27.26
C ASN A 72 29.37 8.27 -27.73
N THR A 73 28.74 7.25 -27.13
CA THR A 73 29.02 5.84 -27.45
C THR A 73 28.09 5.25 -28.51
N LYS A 74 27.01 5.96 -28.87
CA LYS A 74 25.93 5.49 -29.78
C LYS A 74 25.32 4.16 -29.36
N GLN A 75 25.35 3.87 -28.06
CA GLN A 75 24.74 2.69 -27.43
C GLN A 75 23.41 3.09 -26.77
N CYS A 76 22.53 2.10 -26.57
CA CYS A 76 21.28 2.28 -25.85
C CYS A 76 21.47 1.92 -24.37
N ASN A 77 21.53 2.93 -23.52
CA ASN A 77 21.58 2.76 -22.08
C ASN A 77 20.17 2.79 -21.50
N PRO A 78 19.89 2.10 -20.40
CA PRO A 78 18.60 2.25 -19.71
C PRO A 78 18.33 3.72 -19.40
N VAL A 79 17.09 4.16 -19.52
CA VAL A 79 16.69 5.48 -19.01
C VAL A 79 17.03 5.50 -17.51
N SER A 80 17.84 6.46 -17.06
CA SER A 80 18.02 6.71 -15.62
C SER A 80 16.67 7.14 -15.06
N ALA A 81 15.98 6.22 -14.39
CA ALA A 81 14.59 6.36 -13.99
C ALA A 81 14.46 7.35 -12.82
N GLU A 82 14.20 8.61 -13.14
CA GLU A 82 13.63 9.54 -12.15
C GLU A 82 12.18 9.11 -11.90
N CYS A 83 11.97 8.33 -10.83
CA CYS A 83 10.65 7.90 -10.38
C CYS A 83 9.86 9.08 -9.80
N THR A 84 8.54 9.05 -9.98
CA THR A 84 7.63 10.08 -9.47
C THR A 84 7.17 9.76 -8.05
N VAL A 85 7.13 8.48 -7.66
CA VAL A 85 6.82 8.05 -6.29
C VAL A 85 7.85 8.62 -5.31
N PRO A 86 7.44 9.38 -4.28
CA PRO A 86 8.34 9.93 -3.29
C PRO A 86 9.16 8.84 -2.60
N ASN A 87 10.46 9.10 -2.40
CA ASN A 87 11.41 8.17 -1.80
C ASN A 87 11.60 6.84 -2.56
N CYS A 88 11.20 6.77 -3.84
CA CYS A 88 11.46 5.61 -4.68
C CYS A 88 12.83 5.71 -5.35
N LYS A 89 13.66 4.66 -5.18
CA LYS A 89 15.00 4.54 -5.77
C LYS A 89 14.96 3.89 -7.15
N ALA A 90 14.12 2.86 -7.30
CA ALA A 90 13.92 2.15 -8.56
C ALA A 90 12.44 1.85 -8.77
N CYS A 91 11.97 2.01 -10.00
CA CYS A 91 10.58 1.79 -10.37
C CYS A 91 10.46 1.20 -11.78
N ASP A 92 9.38 0.46 -11.99
CA ASP A 92 8.90 0.06 -13.31
C ASP A 92 7.96 1.13 -13.87
N ASN A 93 7.99 1.34 -15.19
CA ASN A 93 7.17 2.33 -15.91
C ASN A 93 7.30 3.78 -15.36
N PRO A 94 8.52 4.32 -15.26
CA PRO A 94 8.76 5.64 -14.68
C PRO A 94 7.95 6.74 -15.41
N LYS A 95 7.41 7.68 -14.62
CA LYS A 95 6.64 8.86 -15.10
C LYS A 95 5.38 8.50 -15.88
N THR A 96 4.78 7.36 -15.59
CA THR A 96 3.49 6.93 -16.15
C THR A 96 2.45 6.75 -15.04
N ASP A 97 1.17 6.70 -15.41
CA ASP A 97 0.07 6.43 -14.46
C ASP A 97 0.18 5.05 -13.80
N ASN A 98 0.92 4.12 -14.42
CA ASN A 98 1.17 2.76 -13.94
C ASN A 98 2.60 2.59 -13.39
N GLU A 99 3.22 3.66 -12.91
CA GLU A 99 4.51 3.58 -12.22
C GLU A 99 4.40 2.71 -10.97
N VAL A 100 5.34 1.76 -10.81
CA VAL A 100 5.39 0.83 -9.68
C VAL A 100 6.77 0.94 -9.04
N CYS A 101 6.84 1.43 -7.80
CA CYS A 101 8.10 1.39 -7.07
C CYS A 101 8.49 -0.04 -6.73
N THR A 102 9.74 -0.40 -7.01
CA THR A 102 10.31 -1.73 -6.76
C THR A 102 11.39 -1.70 -5.68
N GLU A 103 12.05 -0.55 -5.49
CA GLU A 103 13.04 -0.32 -4.43
C GLU A 103 12.90 1.09 -3.85
N CYS A 104 12.86 1.21 -2.52
CA CYS A 104 12.83 2.49 -1.84
C CYS A 104 14.24 2.99 -1.51
N ASN A 105 14.38 4.31 -1.31
CA ASN A 105 15.59 4.91 -0.78
C ASN A 105 15.92 4.35 0.61
N ASP A 106 17.20 4.37 0.96
CA ASP A 106 17.68 3.89 2.26
C ASP A 106 16.89 4.55 3.43
N GLY A 107 16.52 3.73 4.42
CA GLY A 107 15.69 4.15 5.55
C GLY A 107 14.18 4.09 5.31
N ASN A 108 13.72 3.74 4.11
CA ASN A 108 12.29 3.55 3.80
C ASN A 108 11.96 2.08 3.51
N TYR A 109 10.67 1.75 3.64
CA TYR A 109 10.11 0.44 3.41
C TYR A 109 9.08 0.48 2.28
N LEU A 110 9.10 -0.55 1.44
CA LEU A 110 8.14 -0.70 0.36
C LEU A 110 6.81 -1.25 0.90
N THR A 111 5.71 -0.54 0.64
CA THR A 111 4.36 -0.93 1.04
C THR A 111 3.75 -1.94 0.07
N PRO A 112 2.64 -2.62 0.44
CA PRO A 112 1.92 -3.50 -0.47
C PRO A 112 1.41 -2.82 -1.75
N THR A 113 1.24 -1.50 -1.73
CA THR A 113 0.79 -0.66 -2.86
C THR A 113 1.96 -0.01 -3.62
N SER A 114 3.19 -0.49 -3.43
CA SER A 114 4.39 0.02 -4.07
C SER A 114 4.67 1.49 -3.79
N GLN A 115 4.40 1.92 -2.55
CA GLN A 115 4.76 3.23 -2.02
C GLN A 115 5.94 3.08 -1.06
N CYS A 116 6.63 4.17 -0.76
CA CYS A 116 7.75 4.18 0.18
C CYS A 116 7.40 4.97 1.42
N VAL A 117 7.43 4.32 2.59
CA VAL A 117 7.18 4.93 3.90
C VAL A 117 8.37 4.72 4.83
N SER A 118 8.64 5.67 5.72
CA SER A 118 9.72 5.55 6.70
C SER A 118 9.35 4.64 7.88
N ASP A 119 8.05 4.49 8.16
CA ASP A 119 7.52 3.63 9.22
C ASP A 119 6.28 2.86 8.74
N CYS A 120 6.38 1.53 8.73
CA CYS A 120 5.29 0.64 8.34
C CYS A 120 4.12 0.63 9.32
N THR A 121 4.29 1.12 10.55
CA THR A 121 3.19 1.25 11.52
C THR A 121 2.17 2.33 11.12
N ALA A 122 2.51 3.17 10.14
CA ALA A 122 1.54 4.02 9.44
C ALA A 122 0.43 3.18 8.75
N ILE A 123 0.70 1.90 8.47
CA ILE A 123 -0.28 0.93 8.02
C ILE A 123 -0.65 0.05 9.22
N SER A 124 -1.88 0.18 9.69
CA SER A 124 -2.39 -0.63 10.80
C SER A 124 -2.27 -2.12 10.46
N GLY A 125 -1.67 -2.89 11.36
CA GLY A 125 -1.43 -4.33 11.19
C GLY A 125 -0.20 -4.69 10.36
N TYR A 126 0.73 -3.77 10.13
CA TYR A 126 2.00 -4.04 9.45
C TYR A 126 3.21 -3.69 10.32
N TYR A 127 4.33 -4.35 10.05
CA TYR A 127 5.65 -4.06 10.62
C TYR A 127 6.70 -3.93 9.52
N GLY A 128 7.78 -3.21 9.80
CA GLY A 128 8.92 -3.09 8.89
C GLY A 128 9.84 -4.29 9.00
N ASP A 129 9.96 -5.06 7.91
CA ASP A 129 10.96 -6.12 7.81
C ASP A 129 12.29 -5.51 7.36
N THR A 130 13.28 -5.47 8.25
CA THR A 130 14.58 -4.84 7.98
C THR A 130 15.45 -5.62 7.00
N ASN A 131 15.21 -6.92 6.82
CA ASN A 131 15.96 -7.75 5.88
C ASN A 131 15.49 -7.50 4.45
N GLU A 132 14.17 -7.45 4.26
CA GLU A 132 13.57 -7.25 2.93
C GLU A 132 13.32 -5.78 2.59
N ARG A 133 13.40 -4.88 3.58
CA ARG A 133 12.99 -3.45 3.49
C ARG A 133 11.56 -3.30 2.96
N LYS A 134 10.66 -4.14 3.46
CA LYS A 134 9.23 -4.16 3.09
C LYS A 134 8.34 -4.05 4.31
N CYS A 135 7.17 -3.46 4.14
CA CYS A 135 6.10 -3.56 5.11
C CYS A 135 5.41 -4.91 4.98
N LYS A 136 5.48 -5.72 6.04
CA LYS A 136 4.85 -7.03 6.10
C LYS A 136 3.68 -7.02 7.08
N LYS A 137 2.63 -7.75 6.73
CA LYS A 137 1.46 -7.91 7.60
C LYS A 137 1.87 -8.67 8.86
N CYS A 138 1.32 -8.26 9.99
CA CYS A 138 1.44 -8.97 11.26
C CYS A 138 0.86 -10.38 11.17
N ASN A 139 1.30 -11.25 12.08
CA ASN A 139 0.64 -12.54 12.31
C ASN A 139 -0.85 -12.30 12.64
N ASP A 140 -1.75 -13.15 12.12
CA ASP A 140 -3.20 -12.98 12.31
C ASP A 140 -3.64 -13.09 13.79
N ALA A 141 -2.79 -13.60 14.69
CA ALA A 141 -3.02 -13.56 16.13
C ALA A 141 -2.88 -12.14 16.74
N CYS A 142 -2.22 -11.22 16.03
CA CYS A 142 -1.93 -9.86 16.48
C CYS A 142 -2.80 -8.83 15.73
N ALA A 143 -3.23 -7.77 16.41
CA ALA A 143 -3.79 -6.59 15.74
C ALA A 143 -2.67 -5.63 15.30
N GLU A 144 -1.64 -5.49 16.12
CA GLU A 144 -0.39 -4.80 15.80
C GLU A 144 0.78 -5.65 16.30
N CYS A 145 1.95 -5.51 15.68
CA CYS A 145 3.10 -6.32 16.00
C CYS A 145 4.42 -5.55 15.90
N LYS A 146 5.44 -6.13 16.52
CA LYS A 146 6.85 -5.70 16.44
C LYS A 146 7.66 -6.57 15.48
N GLY A 147 7.10 -7.71 15.08
CA GLY A 147 7.75 -8.66 14.17
C GLY A 147 6.78 -9.72 13.68
N ALA A 148 7.32 -10.70 12.96
CA ALA A 148 6.54 -11.73 12.27
C ALA A 148 5.86 -12.75 13.20
N ALA A 149 6.40 -12.97 14.40
CA ALA A 149 5.97 -14.08 15.25
C ALA A 149 4.67 -13.76 16.02
N SER A 150 3.87 -14.80 16.30
CA SER A 150 2.60 -14.68 17.04
C SER A 150 2.76 -14.26 18.51
N ASN A 151 3.98 -14.24 19.03
CA ASN A 151 4.35 -13.77 20.37
C ASN A 151 5.09 -12.41 20.34
N GLN A 152 5.05 -11.70 19.21
CA GLN A 152 5.62 -10.36 19.04
C GLN A 152 4.50 -9.31 18.83
N CYS A 153 3.31 -9.54 19.37
CA CYS A 153 2.21 -8.59 19.28
C CYS A 153 2.46 -7.35 20.16
N SER A 154 2.13 -6.16 19.67
CA SER A 154 2.10 -4.90 20.44
C SER A 154 0.68 -4.46 20.82
N ALA A 155 -0.32 -5.01 20.11
CA ALA A 155 -1.73 -4.90 20.40
C ALA A 155 -2.45 -6.19 19.95
N CYS A 156 -3.52 -6.52 20.66
CA CYS A 156 -4.31 -7.71 20.39
C CYS A 156 -5.63 -7.35 19.71
N PRO A 157 -6.21 -8.30 18.94
CA PRO A 157 -7.57 -8.16 18.43
C PRO A 157 -8.57 -7.88 19.56
N ALA A 158 -9.69 -7.23 19.23
CA ALA A 158 -10.74 -6.93 20.21
C ALA A 158 -11.19 -8.21 20.95
N GLY A 159 -11.35 -8.10 22.27
CA GLY A 159 -11.69 -9.23 23.13
C GLY A 159 -10.49 -10.13 23.51
N LYS A 160 -9.26 -9.79 23.11
CA LYS A 160 -8.05 -10.50 23.50
C LYS A 160 -7.09 -9.60 24.27
N LYS A 161 -6.39 -10.21 25.23
CA LYS A 161 -5.45 -9.52 26.11
C LYS A 161 -4.01 -9.83 25.72
N LEU A 162 -3.16 -8.81 25.74
CA LEU A 162 -1.71 -8.99 25.57
C LEU A 162 -1.06 -9.48 26.86
N THR A 163 -0.23 -10.52 26.73
CA THR A 163 0.71 -10.97 27.77
C THR A 163 2.12 -10.81 27.22
N TYR A 164 2.92 -9.94 27.84
CA TYR A 164 4.29 -9.68 27.41
C TYR A 164 5.15 -10.94 27.56
N THR A 165 6.03 -11.16 26.57
CA THR A 165 7.02 -12.25 26.65
C THR A 165 8.03 -11.99 27.77
N ASP A 166 8.34 -10.71 28.00
CA ASP A 166 9.15 -10.22 29.11
C ASP A 166 8.57 -8.89 29.61
N ASP A 167 8.05 -8.89 30.85
CA ASP A 167 7.47 -7.70 31.49
C ASP A 167 8.47 -6.54 31.68
N SER A 168 9.77 -6.84 31.67
CA SER A 168 10.85 -5.84 31.76
C SER A 168 11.14 -5.20 30.41
N ASN A 169 10.81 -5.89 29.32
CA ASN A 169 11.09 -5.47 27.95
C ASN A 169 9.81 -5.47 27.09
N PRO A 170 8.81 -4.62 27.40
CA PRO A 170 7.53 -4.60 26.69
C PRO A 170 7.67 -4.25 25.20
N ASN A 171 8.80 -3.66 24.79
CA ASN A 171 9.12 -3.37 23.40
C ASN A 171 9.30 -4.63 22.53
N ASN A 172 9.57 -5.79 23.14
CA ASN A 172 9.66 -7.07 22.43
C ASN A 172 8.27 -7.63 22.05
N GLY A 173 7.20 -7.02 22.56
CA GLY A 173 5.83 -7.49 22.38
C GLY A 173 5.51 -8.71 23.24
N GLY A 174 4.43 -9.40 22.85
CA GLY A 174 3.91 -10.53 23.59
C GLY A 174 2.91 -11.36 22.80
N ALA A 175 2.28 -12.31 23.48
CA ALA A 175 1.26 -13.16 22.90
C ALA A 175 -0.15 -12.67 23.27
N CYS A 176 -1.08 -12.78 22.33
CA CYS A 176 -2.49 -12.50 22.57
C CYS A 176 -3.21 -13.73 23.11
N GLY A 177 -3.74 -13.59 24.32
CA GLY A 177 -4.54 -14.59 25.01
C GLY A 177 -5.98 -14.14 25.20
N ASP A 178 -6.75 -14.98 25.88
CA ASP A 178 -8.13 -14.66 26.19
C ASP A 178 -8.22 -13.45 27.15
N ALA A 179 -9.32 -12.71 27.05
CA ALA A 179 -9.64 -11.63 27.99
C ALA A 179 -9.79 -12.15 29.43
N CYS A 180 -10.00 -11.23 30.36
CA CYS A 180 -10.27 -11.57 31.75
C CYS A 180 -11.42 -12.57 31.89
N LYS A 181 -11.19 -13.59 32.72
CA LYS A 181 -12.19 -14.55 33.15
C LYS A 181 -12.30 -14.51 34.67
N VAL A 182 -13.53 -14.53 35.20
CA VAL A 182 -13.77 -14.69 36.64
C VAL A 182 -13.20 -16.04 37.07
N SER A 183 -12.32 -16.01 38.05
CA SER A 183 -11.67 -17.21 38.58
C SER A 183 -12.69 -18.05 39.35
N ALA A 184 -12.72 -19.35 39.09
CA ALA A 184 -13.54 -20.30 39.84
C ALA A 184 -12.89 -20.60 41.21
N ASP A 185 -11.56 -20.65 41.23
CA ASP A 185 -10.75 -20.92 42.40
C ASP A 185 -10.62 -19.67 43.26
N GLY A 186 -10.39 -19.83 44.56
CA GLY A 186 -10.32 -18.74 45.55
C GLY A 186 -9.21 -17.69 45.32
N THR A 187 -8.43 -17.81 44.24
CA THR A 187 -7.36 -16.91 43.84
C THR A 187 -7.57 -16.42 42.41
N GLY A 188 -7.22 -15.16 42.14
CA GLY A 188 -7.35 -14.55 40.82
C GLY A 188 -8.43 -13.47 40.77
N CYS A 189 -9.02 -13.29 39.59
CA CYS A 189 -9.99 -12.22 39.37
C CYS A 189 -11.38 -12.58 39.86
N GLU A 190 -11.98 -11.72 40.67
CA GLU A 190 -13.38 -11.81 41.10
C GLU A 190 -14.31 -11.16 40.09
N THR A 191 -13.92 -10.00 39.56
CA THR A 191 -14.75 -9.21 38.63
C THR A 191 -13.94 -8.73 37.44
N CYS A 192 -14.37 -9.09 36.24
CA CYS A 192 -13.82 -8.59 34.98
C CYS A 192 -14.56 -7.33 34.52
N GLY A 193 -14.54 -6.28 35.34
CA GLY A 193 -15.34 -5.07 35.12
C GLY A 193 -14.61 -3.93 34.41
N ALA A 194 -13.30 -4.05 34.17
CA ALA A 194 -12.54 -3.01 33.48
C ALA A 194 -12.60 -3.24 31.97
N GLN A 195 -13.31 -2.39 31.24
CA GLN A 195 -13.39 -2.46 29.77
C GLN A 195 -12.44 -1.43 29.16
N ILE A 196 -11.43 -1.92 28.43
CA ILE A 196 -10.39 -1.08 27.82
C ILE A 196 -10.13 -1.61 26.40
N GLY A 197 -10.32 -0.76 25.39
CA GLY A 197 -10.12 -1.14 23.99
C GLY A 197 -10.99 -2.32 23.54
N GLY A 198 -12.22 -2.41 24.03
CA GLY A 198 -13.12 -3.53 23.76
C GLY A 198 -12.71 -4.87 24.41
N THR A 199 -11.72 -4.87 25.29
CA THR A 199 -11.24 -6.07 26.01
C THR A 199 -11.53 -5.95 27.49
N ALA A 200 -12.01 -7.03 28.11
CA ALA A 200 -12.26 -7.10 29.54
C ALA A 200 -10.98 -7.42 30.32
N TYR A 201 -10.76 -6.67 31.40
CA TYR A 201 -9.64 -6.78 32.33
C TYR A 201 -10.16 -6.91 33.76
N CYS A 202 -9.31 -7.40 34.66
CA CYS A 202 -9.69 -7.54 36.05
C CYS A 202 -9.85 -6.18 36.72
N SER A 203 -10.99 -5.95 37.37
CA SER A 203 -11.29 -4.75 38.18
C SER A 203 -11.28 -5.03 39.69
N LYS A 204 -11.39 -6.30 40.08
CA LYS A 204 -11.40 -6.71 41.48
C LYS A 204 -10.83 -8.12 41.64
N CYS A 205 -9.90 -8.30 42.58
CA CYS A 205 -9.30 -9.57 42.95
C CYS A 205 -10.04 -10.25 44.08
N LYS A 206 -10.07 -11.58 44.09
CA LYS A 206 -10.66 -12.34 45.21
C LYS A 206 -9.87 -12.18 46.50
N THR A 207 -8.54 -12.13 46.39
CA THR A 207 -7.65 -11.91 47.53
C THR A 207 -7.71 -10.43 47.93
N SER A 208 -8.22 -10.15 49.13
CA SER A 208 -8.48 -8.77 49.59
C SER A 208 -7.22 -7.89 49.71
N THR A 209 -6.04 -8.51 49.84
CA THR A 209 -4.73 -7.83 49.92
C THR A 209 -4.04 -7.65 48.57
N GLN A 210 -4.65 -8.16 47.48
CA GLN A 210 -4.20 -7.95 46.11
C GLN A 210 -5.01 -6.82 45.47
N ALA A 211 -4.50 -6.29 44.36
CA ALA A 211 -5.24 -5.38 43.51
C ALA A 211 -4.89 -5.64 42.03
N PRO A 212 -5.75 -5.23 41.09
CA PRO A 212 -5.42 -5.31 39.68
C PRO A 212 -4.28 -4.36 39.30
N LEU A 213 -3.21 -4.93 38.74
CA LEU A 213 -2.10 -4.24 38.09
C LEU A 213 -2.12 -4.59 36.61
N ASN A 214 -2.28 -3.58 35.75
CA ASN A 214 -2.43 -3.76 34.29
C ASN A 214 -3.50 -4.82 33.94
N GLY A 215 -4.59 -4.86 34.72
CA GLY A 215 -5.70 -5.79 34.53
C GLY A 215 -5.46 -7.23 34.99
N ASN A 216 -4.38 -7.51 35.72
CA ASN A 216 -4.10 -8.79 36.39
C ASN A 216 -4.07 -8.63 37.90
N CYS A 217 -4.54 -9.61 38.66
CA CYS A 217 -4.36 -9.60 40.11
C CYS A 217 -2.90 -9.77 40.50
N ALA A 218 -2.36 -8.80 41.24
CA ALA A 218 -0.98 -8.79 41.68
C ALA A 218 -0.89 -8.51 43.19
N ALA A 219 0.16 -9.05 43.81
CA ALA A 219 0.50 -8.73 45.19
C ALA A 219 1.10 -7.31 45.27
N ASN A 220 0.59 -6.52 46.21
CA ASN A 220 1.02 -5.13 46.42
C ASN A 220 2.16 -5.01 47.45
N THR A 221 3.03 -6.02 47.56
CA THR A 221 4.00 -6.14 48.66
C THR A 221 5.44 -5.75 48.29
N ARG A 222 5.89 -6.00 47.05
CA ARG A 222 7.26 -5.68 46.60
C ARG A 222 7.33 -4.32 45.91
N THR A 223 6.54 -4.16 44.86
CA THR A 223 6.35 -2.88 44.17
C THR A 223 4.98 -2.35 44.56
N ARG A 224 4.95 -1.30 45.37
CA ARG A 224 3.68 -0.71 45.82
C ARG A 224 3.09 0.14 44.71
N PHE A 225 2.27 -0.49 43.87
CA PHE A 225 1.56 0.16 42.76
C PHE A 225 0.23 0.76 43.19
N CYS A 226 -0.36 0.24 44.27
CA CYS A 226 -1.59 0.74 44.86
C CYS A 226 -1.32 1.26 46.28
N THR A 227 -1.67 2.50 46.59
CA THR A 227 -1.49 3.04 47.94
C THR A 227 -2.63 2.64 48.87
N THR A 228 -3.84 2.49 48.32
CA THR A 228 -5.05 2.16 49.08
C THR A 228 -5.78 0.99 48.42
N VAL A 229 -5.66 -0.19 49.00
CA VAL A 229 -6.38 -1.40 48.56
C VAL A 229 -7.65 -1.54 49.40
N SER A 230 -8.78 -1.78 48.75
CA SER A 230 -10.07 -2.01 49.38
C SER A 230 -10.75 -3.21 48.73
N ASN A 231 -10.98 -4.27 49.51
CA ASN A 231 -11.69 -5.48 49.06
C ASN A 231 -11.19 -6.05 47.72
N GLY A 232 -9.88 -6.12 47.53
CA GLY A 232 -9.30 -6.68 46.30
C GLY A 232 -9.25 -5.73 45.10
N ALA A 233 -9.68 -4.48 45.26
CA ALA A 233 -9.57 -3.42 44.25
C ALA A 233 -8.66 -2.30 44.77
N CYS A 234 -8.07 -1.54 43.85
CA CYS A 234 -7.35 -0.33 44.19
C CYS A 234 -8.28 0.88 44.14
N THR A 235 -8.17 1.77 45.12
CA THR A 235 -8.90 3.08 45.13
C THR A 235 -7.97 4.27 44.99
N GLN A 236 -6.66 4.08 45.15
CA GLN A 236 -5.67 5.11 44.91
C GLN A 236 -4.35 4.47 44.47
N CYS A 237 -3.86 4.88 43.30
CA CYS A 237 -2.64 4.36 42.72
C CYS A 237 -1.40 5.15 43.17
N ALA A 238 -0.24 4.50 43.13
CA ALA A 238 1.03 5.18 43.27
C ALA A 238 1.31 6.10 42.07
N ALA A 239 2.24 7.05 42.23
CA ALA A 239 2.42 8.17 41.30
C ALA A 239 2.66 7.79 39.83
N ASN A 240 3.33 6.67 39.56
CA ASN A 240 3.67 6.21 38.20
C ASN A 240 2.58 5.37 37.52
N TYR A 241 1.40 5.31 38.12
CA TYR A 241 0.26 4.58 37.62
C TYR A 241 -0.95 5.52 37.59
N PHE A 242 -1.97 5.16 36.82
CA PHE A 242 -3.27 5.82 36.90
C PHE A 242 -4.36 4.82 37.30
N LEU A 243 -5.31 5.31 38.07
CA LEU A 243 -6.48 4.56 38.49
C LEU A 243 -7.51 4.49 37.36
N LYS A 244 -7.98 3.29 37.05
CA LYS A 244 -9.15 3.07 36.20
C LYS A 244 -9.90 1.83 36.68
N ASP A 245 -11.22 1.89 36.83
CA ASP A 245 -12.08 0.73 37.12
C ASP A 245 -11.52 -0.23 38.21
N GLY A 246 -11.03 0.32 39.33
CA GLY A 246 -10.51 -0.49 40.44
C GLY A 246 -9.11 -1.09 40.26
N GLY A 247 -8.41 -0.77 39.17
CA GLY A 247 -7.04 -1.20 38.89
C GLY A 247 -6.07 -0.04 38.67
N CYS A 248 -4.77 -0.33 38.81
CA CYS A 248 -3.70 0.59 38.47
C CYS A 248 -3.03 0.18 37.16
N TYR A 249 -2.83 1.14 36.27
CA TYR A 249 -2.32 0.91 34.92
C TYR A 249 -1.11 1.79 34.64
N GLN A 250 -0.18 1.26 33.86
CA GLN A 250 0.98 2.01 33.38
C GLN A 250 0.72 2.58 31.97
N THR A 251 1.33 3.71 31.66
CA THR A 251 1.15 4.42 30.37
C THR A 251 2.08 3.89 29.27
N ASP A 252 3.11 3.11 29.62
CA ASP A 252 4.13 2.58 28.69
C ASP A 252 3.73 1.24 28.05
N ARG A 253 2.63 0.63 28.50
CA ARG A 253 2.25 -0.74 28.14
C ARG A 253 0.75 -0.97 28.09
N GLN A 254 0.36 -2.07 27.47
CA GLN A 254 -1.03 -2.51 27.41
C GLN A 254 -1.51 -3.01 28.79
N PRO A 255 -2.79 -2.77 29.13
CA PRO A 255 -3.77 -2.00 28.36
C PRO A 255 -3.71 -0.48 28.63
N GLY A 256 -2.92 -0.04 29.61
CA GLY A 256 -2.97 1.34 30.09
C GLY A 256 -2.62 2.40 29.04
N LYS A 257 -1.67 2.10 28.14
CA LYS A 257 -1.29 2.96 27.01
C LYS A 257 -2.45 3.31 26.06
N GLN A 258 -3.54 2.53 26.05
CA GLN A 258 -4.74 2.83 25.25
C GLN A 258 -5.63 3.89 25.89
N VAL A 259 -5.47 4.13 27.19
CA VAL A 259 -6.29 5.08 27.94
C VAL A 259 -5.50 6.37 28.19
N CYS A 260 -4.25 6.23 28.62
CA CYS A 260 -3.48 7.33 29.17
C CYS A 260 -2.06 7.34 28.62
N SER A 261 -1.62 8.51 28.16
CA SER A 261 -0.25 8.76 27.70
C SER A 261 0.63 9.36 28.79
N SER A 262 0.04 10.10 29.74
CA SER A 262 0.75 10.69 30.87
C SER A 262 -0.08 10.60 32.15
N ALA A 263 0.52 10.08 33.22
CA ALA A 263 -0.09 9.93 34.53
C ALA A 263 0.74 10.65 35.59
N GLN A 264 0.06 11.25 36.57
CA GLN A 264 0.69 11.92 37.70
C GLN A 264 -0.19 11.76 38.94
N GLY A 265 0.43 11.51 40.09
CA GLY A 265 -0.30 11.47 41.37
C GLY A 265 -1.34 10.33 41.46
N GLY A 266 -1.19 9.27 40.67
CA GLY A 266 -2.15 8.16 40.66
C GLY A 266 -3.32 8.35 39.69
N THR A 267 -3.36 9.42 38.91
CA THR A 267 -4.44 9.73 37.96
C THR A 267 -3.90 10.05 36.58
N CYS A 268 -4.74 9.80 35.56
CA CYS A 268 -4.40 10.18 34.19
C CYS A 268 -4.46 11.71 34.05
N GLN A 269 -3.48 12.28 33.35
CA GLN A 269 -3.40 13.72 33.05
C GLN A 269 -3.69 13.97 31.57
N THR A 270 -3.04 13.19 30.70
CA THR A 270 -3.25 13.25 29.25
C THR A 270 -3.71 11.89 28.75
N CYS A 271 -4.84 11.89 28.07
CA CYS A 271 -5.43 10.71 27.48
C CYS A 271 -4.64 10.23 26.26
N ALA A 272 -4.76 8.95 25.93
CA ALA A 272 -4.10 8.38 24.76
C ALA A 272 -4.59 8.99 23.44
N ASN A 273 -5.83 9.48 23.42
CA ASN A 273 -6.43 10.20 22.29
C ASN A 273 -6.05 11.70 22.22
N GLY A 274 -5.12 12.16 23.07
CA GLY A 274 -4.61 13.53 23.07
C GLY A 274 -5.41 14.53 23.91
N LEU A 275 -6.59 14.17 24.41
CA LEU A 275 -7.38 15.03 25.30
C LEU A 275 -6.74 15.17 26.68
N GLN A 276 -7.05 16.29 27.36
CA GLN A 276 -6.76 16.44 28.78
C GLN A 276 -7.78 15.68 29.62
N ALA A 277 -7.31 14.92 30.60
CA ALA A 277 -8.17 14.16 31.49
C ALA A 277 -8.88 15.09 32.48
N GLN A 278 -10.16 14.84 32.72
CA GLN A 278 -10.97 15.56 33.69
C GLN A 278 -11.06 14.71 34.96
N GLY A 279 -10.31 15.07 36.00
CA GLY A 279 -10.26 14.29 37.24
C GLY A 279 -9.77 12.84 37.06
N GLY A 280 -8.92 12.60 36.05
CA GLY A 280 -8.43 11.26 35.70
C GLY A 280 -9.29 10.50 34.69
N ALA A 281 -10.48 11.01 34.34
CA ALA A 281 -11.35 10.43 33.32
C ALA A 281 -11.01 10.99 31.93
N CYS A 282 -11.03 10.12 30.93
CA CYS A 282 -10.78 10.47 29.54
C CYS A 282 -12.09 10.53 28.75
N GLY A 283 -12.33 11.65 28.07
CA GLY A 283 -13.38 11.76 27.07
C GLY A 283 -13.02 11.00 25.80
N GLU A 284 -14.01 10.77 24.94
CA GLU A 284 -13.82 10.11 23.65
C GLU A 284 -13.80 11.13 22.51
N CYS A 285 -13.01 10.83 21.48
CA CYS A 285 -13.05 11.60 20.25
C CYS A 285 -14.22 11.12 19.39
N HIS A 286 -14.61 11.95 18.41
CA HIS A 286 -15.55 11.49 17.39
C HIS A 286 -15.02 10.22 16.70
N SER A 287 -15.91 9.31 16.32
CA SER A 287 -15.57 7.98 15.79
C SER A 287 -14.63 7.95 14.57
N THR A 288 -14.50 9.07 13.85
CA THR A 288 -13.59 9.21 12.71
C THR A 288 -12.19 9.70 13.08
N CYS A 289 -11.98 10.15 14.32
CA CYS A 289 -10.69 10.62 14.83
C CYS A 289 -9.99 9.52 15.62
N ALA A 290 -8.66 9.42 15.49
CA ALA A 290 -7.82 8.67 16.43
C ALA A 290 -7.38 9.56 17.60
N THR A 291 -7.07 10.83 17.33
CA THR A 291 -6.81 11.87 18.33
C THR A 291 -7.56 13.14 18.01
N CYS A 292 -7.90 13.94 19.01
CA CYS A 292 -8.69 15.15 18.84
C CYS A 292 -8.30 16.25 19.83
N SER A 293 -8.62 17.51 19.50
CA SER A 293 -8.48 18.64 20.42
C SER A 293 -9.72 18.83 21.30
N THR A 294 -10.88 18.36 20.83
CA THR A 294 -12.17 18.48 21.50
C THR A 294 -12.92 17.16 21.44
N ALA A 295 -13.47 16.72 22.57
CA ALA A 295 -14.23 15.48 22.66
C ALA A 295 -15.47 15.52 21.73
N ASP A 296 -15.75 14.39 21.08
CA ASP A 296 -16.90 14.14 20.19
C ASP A 296 -17.13 15.14 19.03
N ALA A 297 -16.17 16.03 18.75
CA ALA A 297 -16.26 16.99 17.66
C ALA A 297 -15.59 16.46 16.38
N ALA A 298 -16.39 16.20 15.35
CA ALA A 298 -15.93 15.59 14.09
C ALA A 298 -14.94 16.46 13.29
N ASP A 299 -15.00 17.79 13.43
CA ASP A 299 -14.11 18.75 12.78
C ASP A 299 -12.85 19.08 13.61
N LYS A 300 -12.70 18.44 14.78
CA LYS A 300 -11.60 18.66 15.73
C LYS A 300 -10.66 17.46 15.83
N CYS A 301 -10.57 16.65 14.77
CA CYS A 301 -9.60 15.57 14.71
C CYS A 301 -8.19 16.15 14.47
N LYS A 302 -7.23 15.71 15.28
CA LYS A 302 -5.80 15.91 15.02
C LYS A 302 -5.25 14.81 14.14
N THR A 303 -5.57 13.56 14.47
CA THR A 303 -5.27 12.40 13.63
C THR A 303 -6.54 11.62 13.35
N CYS A 304 -6.55 10.87 12.24
CA CYS A 304 -7.72 10.14 11.79
C CYS A 304 -7.68 8.68 12.23
N ALA A 305 -8.86 8.11 12.49
CA ALA A 305 -9.01 6.67 12.71
C ALA A 305 -8.57 5.89 11.45
N THR A 306 -8.20 4.63 11.63
CA THR A 306 -7.78 3.76 10.52
C THR A 306 -8.84 3.74 9.40
N GLY A 307 -8.39 3.91 8.15
CA GLY A 307 -9.26 4.00 6.98
C GLY A 307 -9.82 5.40 6.72
N TYR A 308 -9.40 6.40 7.49
CA TYR A 308 -9.71 7.80 7.28
C TYR A 308 -8.44 8.64 7.12
N TYR A 309 -8.56 9.79 6.44
CA TYR A 309 -7.49 10.75 6.22
C TYR A 309 -7.98 12.19 6.38
N LYS A 310 -7.05 13.12 6.60
CA LYS A 310 -7.32 14.57 6.70
C LYS A 310 -6.69 15.30 5.52
N GLU A 311 -7.48 16.03 4.73
CA GLU A 311 -6.94 16.82 3.62
C GLU A 311 -5.98 17.89 4.12
N ASN A 312 -4.78 18.00 3.52
CA ASN A 312 -3.74 18.95 3.91
C ASN A 312 -3.35 18.92 5.39
N GLY A 313 -3.59 17.78 6.05
CA GLY A 313 -3.52 17.67 7.49
C GLY A 313 -2.15 17.21 7.97
N ASP A 314 -1.42 18.10 8.66
CA ASP A 314 -0.44 17.67 9.66
C ASP A 314 -1.15 17.35 10.99
N ASP A 315 -0.46 16.71 11.93
CA ASP A 315 -1.03 16.35 13.24
C ASP A 315 -1.21 17.55 14.20
N THR A 316 -0.85 18.76 13.76
CA THR A 316 -0.87 19.99 14.57
C THR A 316 -2.16 20.80 14.41
N THR A 317 -2.83 20.62 13.27
CA THR A 317 -4.06 21.34 12.91
C THR A 317 -5.30 20.48 13.12
N ASP A 318 -6.41 21.10 13.52
CA ASP A 318 -7.70 20.40 13.60
C ASP A 318 -8.33 20.27 12.21
N GLY A 319 -9.05 19.18 11.95
CA GLY A 319 -9.88 19.08 10.74
C GLY A 319 -10.76 17.84 10.68
N LEU A 320 -11.56 17.77 9.61
CA LEU A 320 -12.47 16.66 9.35
C LEU A 320 -11.73 15.47 8.73
N CYS A 321 -11.95 14.29 9.28
CA CYS A 321 -11.47 13.03 8.72
C CYS A 321 -12.47 12.44 7.70
N LYS A 322 -11.99 12.18 6.48
CA LYS A 322 -12.76 11.61 5.36
C LYS A 322 -12.32 10.16 5.10
N LYS A 323 -13.19 9.32 4.56
CA LYS A 323 -12.84 7.91 4.30
C LYS A 323 -11.86 7.78 3.13
N CYS A 324 -10.88 6.90 3.24
CA CYS A 324 -9.94 6.60 2.16
C CYS A 324 -10.66 6.17 0.87
N SER A 325 -11.69 5.33 1.02
CA SER A 325 -12.49 4.81 -0.09
C SER A 325 -13.27 5.87 -0.89
N GLU A 326 -13.54 7.03 -0.30
CA GLU A 326 -14.23 8.14 -0.97
C GLU A 326 -13.31 8.86 -1.96
N LYS A 327 -12.00 8.91 -1.66
CA LYS A 327 -11.00 9.54 -2.53
C LYS A 327 -10.39 8.55 -3.51
N ILE A 328 -10.09 7.33 -3.05
CA ILE A 328 -9.45 6.28 -3.82
C ILE A 328 -10.32 5.03 -3.70
N SER A 329 -11.04 4.69 -4.78
CA SER A 329 -11.94 3.54 -4.79
C SER A 329 -11.17 2.24 -4.47
N GLY A 330 -11.67 1.46 -3.52
CA GLY A 330 -11.03 0.22 -3.07
C GLY A 330 -9.81 0.42 -2.17
N CYS A 331 -9.54 1.63 -1.68
CA CYS A 331 -8.49 1.87 -0.71
C CYS A 331 -8.98 1.67 0.72
N LYS A 332 -8.32 0.76 1.45
CA LYS A 332 -8.62 0.42 2.84
C LYS A 332 -7.88 1.30 3.83
N GLN A 333 -6.60 1.59 3.56
CA GLN A 333 -5.77 2.46 4.39
C GLN A 333 -5.01 3.46 3.52
N CYS A 334 -4.97 4.71 3.94
CA CYS A 334 -4.35 5.79 3.19
C CYS A 334 -3.73 6.83 4.10
N VAL A 335 -2.81 7.62 3.53
CA VAL A 335 -2.18 8.76 4.20
C VAL A 335 -2.23 9.99 3.31
N SER A 336 -2.22 11.16 3.95
CA SER A 336 -2.08 12.43 3.24
C SER A 336 -0.63 12.66 2.88
N SER A 337 -0.37 13.09 1.66
CA SER A 337 0.95 13.48 1.16
C SER A 337 0.99 14.99 0.88
N SER A 338 2.21 15.54 0.80
CA SER A 338 2.43 16.95 0.52
C SER A 338 1.78 17.36 -0.80
N GLY A 339 1.03 18.46 -0.80
CA GLY A 339 0.34 18.99 -1.98
C GLY A 339 -1.09 18.47 -2.21
N SER A 340 -1.84 18.19 -1.14
CA SER A 340 -3.25 17.76 -1.19
C SER A 340 -3.50 16.39 -1.84
N SER A 341 -2.45 15.59 -2.07
CA SER A 341 -2.59 14.23 -2.60
C SER A 341 -2.82 13.22 -1.47
N VAL A 342 -3.56 12.16 -1.76
CA VAL A 342 -3.82 11.05 -0.84
C VAL A 342 -3.18 9.82 -1.45
N ILE A 343 -2.43 9.08 -0.65
CA ILE A 343 -1.72 7.88 -1.08
C ILE A 343 -2.38 6.67 -0.43
N CYS A 344 -2.73 5.68 -1.25
CA CYS A 344 -3.23 4.42 -0.73
C CYS A 344 -2.06 3.52 -0.29
N LEU A 345 -2.11 3.02 0.94
CA LEU A 345 -1.10 2.13 1.51
C LEU A 345 -1.53 0.66 1.55
N GLU A 346 -2.85 0.41 1.55
CA GLU A 346 -3.43 -0.94 1.48
C GLU A 346 -4.74 -0.90 0.69
N SER A 347 -4.90 -1.81 -0.26
CA SER A 347 -6.10 -1.96 -1.08
C SER A 347 -6.97 -3.14 -0.61
N GLU A 348 -8.28 -3.07 -0.84
CA GLU A 348 -9.25 -4.14 -0.54
C GLU A 348 -8.98 -5.43 -1.33
N ALA A 349 -8.37 -5.32 -2.52
CA ALA A 349 -7.83 -6.45 -3.25
C ALA A 349 -6.36 -6.65 -2.84
N GLY A 350 -6.03 -7.79 -2.22
CA GLY A 350 -4.69 -8.14 -1.77
C GLY A 350 -3.66 -8.41 -2.88
N THR A 351 -3.66 -7.60 -3.93
CA THR A 351 -2.69 -7.62 -5.03
C THR A 351 -2.19 -6.20 -5.26
N GLY A 352 -0.91 -5.98 -4.95
CA GLY A 352 -0.23 -4.71 -5.17
C GLY A 352 -0.35 -4.25 -6.62
N GLY A 353 -0.98 -3.09 -6.79
CA GLY A 353 -1.13 -2.39 -8.05
C GLY A 353 -1.61 -0.98 -7.74
N SER A 354 -0.79 0.01 -8.06
CA SER A 354 -1.10 1.44 -7.98
C SER A 354 -2.52 1.72 -8.50
N VAL A 355 -3.39 2.24 -7.63
CA VAL A 355 -4.70 2.77 -8.00
C VAL A 355 -4.65 4.29 -8.06
N ASN A 356 -3.78 4.84 -8.91
CA ASN A 356 -4.04 6.16 -9.47
C ASN A 356 -5.11 6.04 -10.56
N LYS A 357 -6.34 5.72 -10.15
CA LYS A 357 -7.49 5.67 -11.06
C LYS A 357 -8.30 6.95 -10.94
N SER A 358 -7.76 8.03 -11.49
CA SER A 358 -8.59 9.14 -11.97
C SER A 358 -9.30 8.65 -13.23
N GLY A 359 -10.52 8.14 -13.08
CA GLY A 359 -11.43 7.94 -14.20
C GLY A 359 -11.78 6.48 -14.54
N LEU A 360 -13.09 6.24 -14.54
CA LEU A 360 -13.84 5.15 -15.18
C LEU A 360 -13.82 3.77 -14.48
N SER A 361 -14.99 3.49 -13.91
CA SER A 361 -15.46 2.21 -13.39
C SER A 361 -15.04 1.03 -14.28
N THR A 362 -14.31 0.09 -13.67
CA THR A 362 -13.92 -1.19 -14.26
C THR A 362 -15.13 -2.12 -14.51
N GLY A 363 -16.36 -1.67 -14.24
CA GLY A 363 -17.60 -2.39 -14.52
C GLY A 363 -18.04 -2.43 -15.98
N ALA A 364 -17.35 -1.76 -16.91
CA ALA A 364 -17.73 -1.74 -18.33
C ALA A 364 -16.93 -2.68 -19.24
N ILE A 365 -15.79 -3.23 -18.79
CA ILE A 365 -14.84 -3.90 -19.70
C ILE A 365 -15.00 -5.44 -19.71
N ALA A 366 -15.72 -6.03 -18.74
CA ALA A 366 -16.07 -7.47 -18.78
C ALA A 366 -17.38 -7.79 -19.51
N GLY A 367 -18.16 -6.78 -19.95
CA GLY A 367 -19.45 -6.99 -20.63
C GLY A 367 -19.40 -6.94 -22.16
N ILE A 368 -18.38 -6.29 -22.74
CA ILE A 368 -18.34 -6.03 -24.19
C ILE A 368 -17.84 -7.26 -24.97
N SER A 369 -16.98 -8.09 -24.38
CA SER A 369 -16.45 -9.29 -25.05
C SER A 369 -17.50 -10.40 -25.23
N VAL A 370 -18.44 -10.54 -24.29
CA VAL A 370 -19.48 -11.58 -24.37
C VAL A 370 -20.62 -11.16 -25.30
N ALA A 371 -20.98 -9.86 -25.33
CA ALA A 371 -22.01 -9.36 -26.22
C ALA A 371 -21.60 -9.49 -27.71
N VAL A 372 -20.34 -9.22 -28.05
CA VAL A 372 -19.84 -9.37 -29.43
C VAL A 372 -19.84 -10.84 -29.85
N ILE A 373 -19.43 -11.78 -28.98
CA ILE A 373 -19.43 -13.21 -29.31
C ILE A 373 -20.86 -13.74 -29.51
N VAL A 374 -21.82 -13.31 -28.68
CA VAL A 374 -23.23 -13.72 -28.82
C VAL A 374 -23.86 -13.12 -30.08
N VAL A 375 -23.57 -11.86 -30.42
CA VAL A 375 -24.09 -11.22 -31.63
C VAL A 375 -23.49 -11.82 -32.90
N VAL A 376 -22.17 -12.03 -32.93
CA VAL A 376 -21.49 -12.64 -34.08
C VAL A 376 -21.87 -14.13 -34.21
N GLY A 377 -21.92 -14.87 -33.11
CA GLY A 377 -22.36 -16.26 -33.09
C GLY A 377 -23.83 -16.43 -33.52
N GLY A 378 -24.70 -15.53 -33.07
CA GLY A 378 -26.11 -15.50 -33.48
C GLY A 378 -26.31 -15.16 -34.96
N LEU A 379 -25.55 -14.20 -35.49
CA LEU A 379 -25.59 -13.82 -36.91
C LEU A 379 -25.11 -14.97 -37.82
N VAL A 380 -24.01 -15.64 -37.46
CA VAL A 380 -23.47 -16.77 -38.23
C VAL A 380 -24.42 -17.97 -38.18
N GLY A 381 -25.00 -18.26 -37.02
CA GLY A 381 -26.01 -19.32 -36.86
C GLY A 381 -27.28 -19.05 -37.68
N PHE A 382 -27.78 -17.82 -37.65
CA PHE A 382 -28.97 -17.43 -38.42
C PHE A 382 -28.71 -17.49 -39.93
N LEU A 383 -27.54 -17.04 -40.40
CA LEU A 383 -27.16 -17.13 -41.81
C LEU A 383 -27.02 -18.58 -42.27
N CYS A 384 -26.39 -19.46 -41.48
CA CYS A 384 -26.30 -20.88 -41.82
C CYS A 384 -27.67 -21.55 -41.89
N TRP A 385 -28.57 -21.27 -40.95
CA TRP A 385 -29.94 -21.79 -40.98
C TRP A 385 -30.71 -21.27 -42.19
N TRP A 386 -30.61 -19.98 -42.48
CA TRP A 386 -31.30 -19.34 -43.61
C TRP A 386 -30.86 -19.91 -44.96
N PHE A 387 -29.56 -20.11 -45.19
CA PHE A 387 -29.07 -20.69 -46.45
C PHE A 387 -29.35 -22.19 -46.59
N LEU A 388 -29.36 -22.95 -45.48
CA LEU A 388 -29.60 -24.39 -45.54
C LEU A 388 -31.09 -24.76 -45.63
N TYR A 389 -31.98 -23.98 -45.02
CA TYR A 389 -33.41 -24.31 -44.94
C TYR A 389 -34.31 -23.55 -45.91
N ARG A 390 -33.89 -22.38 -46.42
CA ARG A 390 -34.73 -21.61 -47.35
C ARG A 390 -34.61 -22.02 -48.82
N GLY A 391 -33.71 -22.95 -49.14
CA GLY A 391 -33.58 -23.54 -50.49
C GLY A 391 -34.50 -24.74 -50.75
N LYS A 392 -35.42 -25.06 -49.83
CA LYS A 392 -36.30 -26.24 -49.94
C LYS A 392 -37.76 -25.93 -49.64
N ALA A 393 -38.24 -24.80 -50.14
CA ALA A 393 -39.65 -24.45 -50.27
C ALA A 393 -39.92 -24.01 -51.72
#